data_AF-A0A8I3A6M3-F1
#
_entry.id   AF-A0A8I3A6M3-F1
#
_cell.length_a   1.000
_cell.length_b   1.000
_cell.length_c   1.000
_cell.angle_alpha   90.00
_cell.angle_beta   90.00
_cell.angle_gamma   90.00
#
_symmetry.space_group_name_H-M   'P 1'
#
loop_
_entity.id
_entity.type
_entity.pdbx_description
1 polymer ?
#
loop_
_entity_poly.entity_id
_entity_poly.type
_entity_poly.pdbx_seq_one_letter_code
_entity_poly.pdbx_strand_id
1 'polypeptide(L)' 'MYIIPLTKLRRVGSYLKGSLDLDRARAASFLRKASEPTTVPATNLTYDEYMAKVGIGHPPTYYNLIVDTGSSKTFCG' A
#
# COMPACT_ATOMS: atom_id res chain seq x y z
N MET A 1 -10.68 10.20 -25.50
CA MET A 1 -10.10 10.29 -24.15
C MET A 1 -11.22 10.60 -23.18
N TYR A 2 -11.67 9.64 -22.37
CA TYR A 2 -12.82 9.83 -21.48
C TYR A 2 -12.29 10.10 -20.06
N ILE A 3 -12.45 11.33 -19.58
CA ILE A 3 -12.10 11.72 -18.22
C ILE A 3 -13.28 11.27 -17.35
N ILE A 4 -13.09 10.24 -16.52
CA ILE A 4 -14.07 9.91 -15.48
C ILE A 4 -13.91 10.96 -14.39
N PRO A 5 -14.90 11.83 -14.15
CA PRO A 5 -14.81 12.78 -13.05
C PRO A 5 -14.83 12.01 -11.73
N LEU A 6 -13.79 12.17 -10.91
CA LEU A 6 -13.80 11.70 -9.54
C LEU A 6 -14.71 12.62 -8.73
N THR A 7 -16.00 12.28 -8.67
CA THR A 7 -16.94 12.96 -7.78
C THR A 7 -16.54 12.66 -6.34
N LYS A 8 -16.05 13.68 -5.62
CA LYS A 8 -15.75 13.55 -4.20
C LYS A 8 -17.06 13.28 -3.46
N LEU A 9 -17.29 12.03 -3.07
CA LEU A 9 -18.46 11.63 -2.30
C LEU A 9 -18.45 12.34 -0.94
N ARG A 10 -19.15 13.47 -0.85
CA ARG A 10 -19.38 14.17 0.42
C ARG A 10 -20.52 13.48 1.16
N ARG A 11 -20.21 12.29 1.66
CA ARG A 11 -21.11 11.50 2.50
C ARG A 11 -21.16 12.17 3.89
N VAL A 12 -22.32 12.67 4.28
CA VAL A 12 -22.57 13.25 5.61
C VAL A 12 -23.70 12.45 6.25
N GLY A 13 -23.47 11.88 7.44
CA GLY A 13 -24.48 11.13 8.21
C GLY A 13 -23.89 10.14 9.23
N SER A 14 -24.76 9.54 10.04
CA SER A 14 -24.45 8.63 11.16
C SER A 14 -23.59 7.41 10.78
N TYR A 15 -23.60 7.03 9.51
CA TYR A 15 -22.89 5.89 8.94
C TYR A 15 -21.37 6.10 8.77
N LEU A 16 -20.86 7.33 8.91
CA LEU A 16 -19.41 7.62 8.99
C LEU A 16 -18.94 7.94 10.42
N LYS A 17 -19.85 7.92 11.41
CA LYS A 17 -19.49 8.20 12.79
C LYS A 17 -18.55 7.08 13.27
N GLY A 18 -17.30 7.44 13.53
CA GLY A 18 -16.24 6.50 13.93
C GLY A 18 -15.49 5.83 12.76
N SER A 19 -15.79 6.12 11.49
CA SER A 19 -15.07 5.50 10.37
C SER A 19 -13.60 5.94 10.31
N LEU A 20 -13.33 7.22 10.57
CA LEU A 20 -11.96 7.74 10.66
C LEU A 20 -11.17 7.10 11.79
N ASP A 21 -11.80 6.94 12.96
CA ASP A 21 -11.15 6.33 14.12
C ASP A 21 -10.93 4.83 13.89
N LEU A 22 -11.86 4.16 13.20
CA LEU A 22 -11.72 2.77 12.77
C LEU A 22 -10.62 2.60 11.72
N ASP A 23 -10.48 3.54 10.76
CA ASP A 23 -9.40 3.54 9.78
C ASP A 23 -8.04 3.78 10.44
N ARG A 24 -7.97 4.71 11.40
CA ARG A 24 -6.77 4.95 12.22
C ARG A 24 -6.42 3.73 13.06
N ALA A 25 -7.40 3.09 13.70
CA ALA A 25 -7.20 1.88 14.49
C ALA A 25 -6.70 0.72 13.62
N ARG A 26 -7.22 0.58 12.41
CA ARG A 26 -6.74 -0.39 11.42
C ARG A 26 -5.30 -0.08 11.00
N ALA A 27 -4.98 1.16 10.67
CA ALA A 27 -3.62 1.56 10.31
C ALA A 27 -2.63 1.29 11.47
N ALA A 28 -3.02 1.63 12.70
CA ALA A 28 -2.21 1.40 13.90
C ALA A 28 -1.98 -0.10 14.17
N SER A 29 -2.97 -0.96 13.94
CA SER A 29 -2.81 -2.41 14.13
C SER A 29 -1.86 -3.04 13.11
N PHE A 30 -1.83 -2.51 11.88
CA PHE A 30 -0.84 -2.91 10.88
C PHE A 30 0.57 -2.39 11.20
N LEU A 31 0.71 -1.14 11.67
CA LEU A 31 1.99 -0.60 12.11
C LEU A 31 2.61 -1.41 13.27
N ARG A 32 1.80 -1.80 14.25
CA ARG A 32 2.27 -2.64 15.38
C ARG A 32 2.71 -4.03 14.96
N LYS A 33 2.19 -4.57 13.84
CA LYS A 33 2.66 -5.83 13.27
C LYS A 33 3.95 -5.68 12.46
N ALA A 34 4.26 -4.46 12.00
CA ALA A 34 5.43 -4.16 11.21
C ALA A 34 6.69 -3.84 12.05
N SER A 35 6.61 -3.85 13.39
CA SER A 35 7.75 -3.51 14.26
C SER A 35 8.76 -4.64 14.41
N GLU A 36 8.38 -5.87 14.07
CA GLU A 36 9.31 -6.99 14.12
C GLU A 36 10.14 -7.02 12.82
N PRO A 37 11.47 -7.21 12.91
CA PRO A 37 12.28 -7.44 11.73
C PRO A 37 11.72 -8.62 10.93
N THR A 38 11.42 -8.38 9.66
CA THR A 38 11.00 -9.43 8.72
C THR A 38 11.97 -9.47 7.56
N THR A 39 12.16 -10.67 7.00
CA THR A 39 12.94 -10.85 5.77
C THR A 39 11.99 -10.97 4.60
N VAL A 40 12.20 -10.14 3.58
CA VAL A 40 11.49 -10.23 2.30
C VAL A 40 12.45 -10.79 1.26
N PRO A 41 12.14 -11.92 0.60
CA PRO A 41 13.01 -12.45 -0.45
C PRO A 41 13.03 -11.50 -1.64
N ALA A 42 14.21 -11.31 -2.21
CA ALA A 42 14.42 -10.56 -3.44
C ALA A 42 15.08 -11.44 -4.50
N THR A 43 14.66 -11.28 -5.74
CA THR A 43 15.27 -11.95 -6.90
C THR A 43 16.23 -10.97 -7.55
N ASN A 44 17.46 -11.41 -7.81
CA ASN A 44 18.37 -10.68 -8.67
C ASN A 44 17.89 -10.80 -10.12
N LEU A 45 17.53 -9.67 -10.73
CA LEU A 45 17.14 -9.58 -12.12
C LEU A 45 18.31 -8.98 -12.91
N THR A 46 18.79 -9.75 -13.89
CA THR A 46 19.81 -9.32 -14.88
C THR A 46 21.07 -8.71 -14.28
N TYR A 47 21.45 -9.08 -13.05
CA TYR A 47 22.64 -8.61 -12.32
C TYR A 47 22.62 -7.13 -11.88
N ASP A 48 21.56 -6.38 -12.19
CA ASP A 48 21.49 -4.94 -11.94
C ASP A 48 20.49 -4.56 -10.83
N GLU A 49 19.43 -5.37 -10.63
CA GLU A 49 18.30 -5.01 -9.77
C GLU A 49 17.89 -6.15 -8.84
N TYR A 50 17.55 -5.82 -7.59
CA TYR A 50 16.93 -6.75 -6.65
C TYR A 50 15.44 -6.43 -6.51
N MET A 51 14.60 -7.36 -6.97
CA MET A 51 13.15 -7.21 -7.03
C MET A 51 12.46 -8.00 -5.93
N ALA A 52 11.60 -7.34 -5.16
CA ALA A 52 10.74 -7.97 -4.17
C ALA A 52 9.31 -8.13 -4.71
N LYS A 53 8.66 -9.26 -4.40
CA LYS A 53 7.26 -9.51 -4.76
C LYS A 53 6.33 -8.95 -3.69
N VAL A 54 5.60 -7.88 -4.01
CA VAL A 54 4.76 -7.13 -3.07
C VAL A 54 3.28 -7.26 -3.44
N GLY A 55 2.45 -7.67 -2.50
CA GLY A 55 0.99 -7.72 -2.64
C GLY A 55 0.34 -6.40 -2.22
N ILE A 56 -0.45 -5.80 -3.09
CA ILE A 56 -1.15 -4.52 -2.85
C ILE A 56 -2.66 -4.74 -3.01
N GLY A 57 -3.44 -4.24 -2.04
CA GLY A 57 -4.91 -4.31 -2.06
C GLY A 57 -5.51 -5.53 -1.34
N HIS A 58 -6.83 -5.68 -1.46
CA HIS A 58 -7.60 -6.82 -0.96
C HIS A 58 -8.75 -7.14 -1.93
N PRO A 59 -8.77 -8.31 -2.61
CA PRO A 59 -7.71 -9.32 -2.62
C PRO A 59 -6.39 -8.78 -3.19
N PRO A 60 -5.22 -9.36 -2.85
CA PRO A 60 -3.94 -8.79 -3.23
C PRO A 60 -3.63 -8.99 -4.71
N THR A 61 -3.25 -7.90 -5.39
CA THR A 61 -2.57 -7.93 -6.69
C THR A 61 -1.06 -7.84 -6.45
N TYR A 62 -0.26 -8.69 -7.10
CA TYR A 62 1.18 -8.77 -6.88
C TYR A 62 1.98 -8.03 -7.94
N TYR A 63 2.97 -7.25 -7.49
CA TYR A 63 3.92 -6.50 -8.31
C TYR A 63 5.36 -6.89 -7.95
N ASN A 64 6.26 -6.87 -8.92
CA ASN A 64 7.70 -6.94 -8.67
C ASN A 64 8.21 -5.50 -8.56
N LEU A 65 8.70 -5.12 -7.37
CA LEU A 65 9.14 -3.76 -7.08
C LEU A 65 10.61 -3.75 -6.64
N ILE A 66 11.32 -2.69 -7.03
CA ILE A 66 12.68 -2.42 -6.56
C ILE A 66 12.61 -1.89 -5.13
N VAL A 67 13.51 -2.37 -4.26
CA VAL A 67 13.75 -1.77 -2.94
C VAL A 67 14.81 -0.68 -3.09
N ASP A 68 14.37 0.56 -3.27
CA ASP A 68 15.22 1.72 -3.51
C ASP A 68 15.49 2.52 -2.22
N THR A 69 16.75 2.55 -1.76
CA THR A 69 17.16 3.35 -0.60
C THR A 69 17.34 4.84 -0.91
N GLY A 70 17.31 5.23 -2.19
CA GLY A 70 17.44 6.61 -2.66
C GLY A 70 16.12 7.40 -2.68
N SER A 71 14.99 6.77 -2.36
CA SER A 71 13.67 7.42 -2.36
C SER A 71 12.78 6.97 -1.19
N SER A 72 11.67 7.69 -0.98
CA SER A 72 10.70 7.46 0.10
C SER A 72 9.27 7.29 -0.40
N LYS A 73 9.11 7.00 -1.70
CA LYS A 73 7.81 6.81 -2.34
C LYS A 73 7.72 5.43 -2.96
N THR A 74 6.54 4.85 -2.88
CA THR A 74 6.20 3.60 -3.57
C THR A 74 5.30 3.93 -4.76
N PHE A 75 5.66 3.42 -5.94
CA PHE A 75 4.86 3.51 -7.15
C PHE A 75 4.53 2.10 -7.64
N CYS A 76 3.29 1.89 -8.07
CA CYS A 76 2.80 0.67 -8.68
C CYS A 76 1.70 1.02 -9.69
N GLY A 77 1.58 0.28 -10.79
CA GLY A 77 0.62 0.55 -11.85
C GLY A 77 0.78 -0.40 -13.02
#